data_AF-A0A7W8M9U0-F1
#
_entry.id   AF-A0A7W8M9U0-F1
#
_cell.length_a   1.000
_cell.length_b   1.000
_cell.length_c   1.000
_cell.angle_alpha   90.00
_cell.angle_beta   90.00
_cell.angle_gamma   90.00
#
_symmetry.space_group_name_H-M   'P 1'
#
loop_
_entity.id
_entity.type
_entity.pdbx_description
1 polymer ?
#
loop_
_entity_poly.entity_id
_entity_poly.type
_entity_poly.pdbx_seq_one_letter_code
_entity_poly.pdbx_strand_id
1 'polypeptide(L)'
;MHDTLPLLAKIDFPRLRRHRLETLQVNLGYRCNQSCLHCHVNAGPNRTEMMDADNAALVLEVLKARGIGTLDLTGGAPELSPHFRALVRGARALGVRVIDRCNLTILSEPGQEDLADFLAGEGVEITASLPCYSRDNVDRQRGDGVFERSITGLRRLNALGYGDARSGLVLNLVYNPQGPSLPPPQEALGEDYKRELMQHFGISFDHLFALANMPIQRFGSTLVSKGTFDGYMALLRGAYRPENLDTVMCRSLVSVDWQGWLNDCDFNQMLGLPAGLAGKSRAHLRDLLTNDPEGEAIRVSGHCYGCTAGQGSSCGGALGADREEVEGQEPGRAATATARAETNGPTFGREAAPSRAAA
;
A
#
# COMPACT_ATOMS: atom_id res chain seq x y z
N MET A 1 -15.24 -9.87 -21.08
CA MET A 1 -13.84 -9.98 -20.60
C MET A 1 -13.43 -11.43 -20.73
N HIS A 2 -12.27 -11.73 -21.31
CA HIS A 2 -11.78 -13.10 -21.39
C HIS A 2 -11.29 -13.57 -20.01
N ASP A 3 -11.70 -14.78 -19.61
CA ASP A 3 -11.18 -15.42 -18.41
C ASP A 3 -9.75 -15.94 -18.68
N THR A 4 -8.80 -15.47 -17.89
CA THR A 4 -7.38 -15.79 -18.04
C THR A 4 -6.94 -16.90 -17.10
N LEU A 5 -7.72 -17.23 -16.07
CA LEU A 5 -7.34 -18.26 -15.09
C LEU A 5 -7.09 -19.63 -15.75
N PRO A 6 -7.91 -20.13 -16.70
CA PRO A 6 -7.66 -21.42 -17.34
C PRO A 6 -6.34 -21.48 -18.13
N LEU A 7 -5.83 -20.33 -18.59
CA LEU A 7 -4.53 -20.24 -19.27
C LEU A 7 -3.39 -20.23 -18.24
N LEU A 8 -3.54 -19.44 -17.19
CA LEU A 8 -2.54 -19.28 -16.13
C LEU A 8 -2.38 -20.54 -15.26
N ALA A 9 -3.47 -21.29 -15.05
CA ALA A 9 -3.47 -22.53 -14.25
C ALA A 9 -2.66 -23.67 -14.89
N LYS A 10 -2.36 -23.59 -16.20
CA LYS A 10 -1.52 -24.55 -16.92
C LYS A 10 -0.02 -24.29 -16.76
N ILE A 11 0.35 -23.18 -16.12
CA ILE A 11 1.72 -22.72 -15.99
C ILE A 11 2.17 -22.95 -14.55
N ASP A 12 3.12 -23.86 -14.37
CA ASP A 12 3.70 -24.16 -13.06
C ASP A 12 4.54 -22.98 -12.55
N PHE A 13 4.49 -22.78 -11.23
CA PHE A 13 5.26 -21.78 -10.51
C PHE A 13 5.84 -22.38 -9.21
N PRO A 14 7.04 -21.95 -8.77
CA PRO A 14 7.62 -22.42 -7.52
C PRO A 14 6.69 -22.27 -6.31
N ARG A 15 6.69 -23.27 -5.42
CA ARG A 15 5.86 -23.22 -4.21
C ARG A 15 6.37 -22.14 -3.26
N LEU A 16 5.44 -21.40 -2.67
CA LEU A 16 5.71 -20.37 -1.68
C LEU A 16 5.07 -20.74 -0.34
N ARG A 17 5.69 -20.28 0.74
CA ARG A 17 5.15 -20.38 2.11
C ARG A 17 5.12 -19.01 2.75
N ARG A 18 4.12 -18.83 3.60
CA ARG A 18 3.86 -17.62 4.34
C ARG A 18 4.84 -17.47 5.51
N HIS A 19 5.40 -16.30 5.65
CA HIS A 19 6.08 -15.83 6.85
C HIS A 19 5.08 -15.25 7.84
N ARG A 20 5.57 -14.78 8.99
CA ARG A 20 4.78 -13.96 9.89
C ARG A 20 4.04 -12.85 9.14
N LEU A 21 2.76 -12.70 9.47
CA LEU A 21 1.89 -11.70 8.87
C LEU A 21 2.27 -10.29 9.38
N GLU A 22 2.68 -9.42 8.47
CA GLU A 22 3.07 -8.04 8.72
C GLU A 22 2.01 -7.05 8.22
N THR A 23 1.32 -7.41 7.13
CA THR A 23 0.36 -6.56 6.44
C THR A 23 -0.97 -7.27 6.23
N LEU A 24 -2.06 -6.58 6.57
CA LEU A 24 -3.40 -6.94 6.12
C LEU A 24 -3.78 -6.01 4.97
N GLN A 25 -3.89 -6.55 3.76
CA GLN A 25 -4.36 -5.81 2.61
C GLN A 25 -5.87 -5.97 2.52
N VAL A 26 -6.60 -4.87 2.42
CA VAL A 26 -8.07 -4.88 2.43
C VAL A 26 -8.58 -4.18 1.19
N ASN A 27 -9.24 -4.95 0.33
CA ASN A 27 -9.90 -4.43 -0.85
C ASN A 27 -11.33 -4.01 -0.47
N LEU A 28 -11.57 -2.70 -0.41
CA LEU A 28 -12.84 -2.15 0.09
C LEU A 28 -13.99 -2.26 -0.92
N GLY A 29 -13.73 -2.69 -2.15
CA GLY A 29 -14.74 -2.79 -3.19
C GLY A 29 -14.18 -2.46 -4.57
N TYR A 30 -15.00 -2.61 -5.60
CA TYR A 30 -14.58 -2.46 -6.99
C TYR A 30 -15.10 -1.16 -7.64
N ARG A 31 -15.83 -0.33 -6.89
CA ARG A 31 -16.25 1.01 -7.34
C ARG A 31 -15.04 1.93 -7.44
N CYS A 32 -14.88 2.57 -8.59
CA CYS A 32 -13.79 3.51 -8.88
C CYS A 32 -14.31 4.66 -9.76
N ASN A 33 -13.75 5.86 -9.64
CA ASN A 33 -14.04 6.97 -10.54
C ASN A 33 -13.36 6.84 -11.93
N GLN A 34 -12.43 5.89 -12.10
CA GLN A 34 -11.72 5.63 -13.37
C GLN A 34 -12.03 4.23 -13.93
N SER A 35 -11.78 4.02 -15.23
CA SER A 35 -11.85 2.71 -15.90
C SER A 35 -10.56 2.38 -16.65
N CYS A 36 -9.42 2.35 -15.95
CA CYS A 36 -8.10 2.18 -16.58
C CYS A 36 -7.98 0.85 -17.34
N LEU A 37 -7.24 0.86 -18.46
CA LEU A 37 -7.03 -0.30 -19.33
C LEU A 37 -6.19 -1.40 -18.67
N HIS A 38 -5.22 -1.02 -17.85
CA HIS A 38 -4.32 -1.95 -17.14
C HIS A 38 -4.84 -2.40 -15.78
N CYS A 39 -6.05 -1.98 -15.38
CA CYS A 39 -6.58 -2.26 -14.05
C CYS A 39 -6.74 -3.76 -13.83
N HIS A 40 -5.92 -4.31 -12.93
CA HIS A 40 -5.97 -5.72 -12.54
C HIS A 40 -7.17 -6.04 -11.65
N VAL A 41 -7.85 -5.04 -11.08
CA VAL A 41 -9.09 -5.18 -10.28
C VAL A 41 -10.35 -5.20 -11.16
N ASN A 42 -10.25 -4.77 -12.42
CA ASN A 42 -11.40 -4.46 -13.26
C ASN A 42 -12.39 -3.47 -12.60
N ALA A 43 -11.88 -2.57 -11.75
CA ALA A 43 -12.69 -1.60 -11.04
C ALA A 43 -13.23 -0.50 -11.98
N GLY A 44 -14.37 0.09 -11.62
CA GLY A 44 -15.00 1.11 -12.46
C GLY A 44 -16.21 1.79 -11.82
N PRO A 45 -16.76 2.83 -12.46
CA PRO A 45 -17.81 3.68 -11.89
C PRO A 45 -19.14 2.95 -11.71
N ASN A 46 -19.38 1.93 -12.52
CA ASN A 46 -20.61 1.14 -12.52
C ASN A 46 -20.55 -0.12 -11.63
N ARG A 47 -19.45 -0.31 -10.89
CA ARG A 47 -19.29 -1.43 -9.95
C ARG A 47 -20.00 -1.12 -8.64
N THR A 48 -20.58 -2.14 -8.01
CA THR A 48 -21.40 -2.01 -6.79
C THR A 48 -20.80 -2.74 -5.60
N GLU A 49 -19.80 -3.58 -5.83
CA GLU A 49 -19.09 -4.31 -4.80
C GLU A 49 -18.44 -3.33 -3.81
N MET A 50 -18.79 -3.47 -2.54
CA MET A 50 -18.38 -2.59 -1.46
C MET A 50 -18.41 -3.34 -0.14
N MET A 51 -17.35 -3.19 0.67
CA MET A 51 -17.27 -3.78 2.00
C MET A 51 -18.35 -3.20 2.92
N ASP A 52 -18.94 -4.06 3.76
CA ASP A 52 -19.93 -3.66 4.75
C ASP A 52 -19.30 -3.25 6.10
N ALA A 53 -20.13 -2.71 6.98
CA ALA A 53 -19.71 -2.22 8.28
C ALA A 53 -19.17 -3.33 9.20
N ASP A 54 -19.78 -4.53 9.14
CA ASP A 54 -19.40 -5.66 9.99
C ASP A 54 -18.00 -6.15 9.63
N ASN A 55 -17.69 -6.30 8.34
CA ASN A 55 -16.35 -6.67 7.90
C ASN A 55 -15.33 -5.56 8.18
N ALA A 56 -15.71 -4.29 8.00
CA ALA A 56 -14.82 -3.16 8.33
C ALA A 56 -14.47 -3.12 9.84
N ALA A 57 -15.44 -3.37 10.73
CA ALA A 57 -15.17 -3.49 12.16
C ALA A 57 -14.25 -4.69 12.46
N LEU A 58 -14.52 -5.82 11.82
CA LEU A 58 -13.73 -7.04 11.98
C LEU A 58 -12.28 -6.88 11.52
N VAL A 59 -11.99 -6.02 10.53
CA VAL A 59 -10.61 -5.69 10.13
C VAL A 59 -9.83 -5.13 11.32
N LEU A 60 -10.41 -4.19 12.07
CA LEU A 60 -9.75 -3.59 13.23
C LEU A 60 -9.53 -4.61 14.36
N GLU A 61 -10.50 -5.51 14.58
CA GLU A 61 -10.36 -6.61 15.54
C GLU A 61 -9.20 -7.54 15.17
N VAL A 62 -9.07 -7.90 13.89
CA VAL A 62 -8.00 -8.77 13.40
C VAL A 62 -6.63 -8.08 13.50
N LEU A 63 -6.52 -6.81 13.12
CA LEU A 63 -5.28 -6.04 13.27
C LEU A 63 -4.76 -6.10 14.71
N LYS A 64 -5.67 -5.87 15.68
CA LYS A 64 -5.36 -5.92 17.11
C LYS A 64 -5.02 -7.34 17.57
N ALA A 65 -5.87 -8.33 17.26
CA ALA A 65 -5.71 -9.71 17.71
C ALA A 65 -4.41 -10.35 17.20
N ARG A 66 -3.99 -9.98 15.98
CA ARG A 66 -2.80 -10.53 15.34
C ARG A 66 -1.54 -9.70 15.48
N GLY A 67 -1.63 -8.48 16.03
CA GLY A 67 -0.50 -7.56 16.13
C GLY A 67 0.08 -7.20 14.76
N ILE A 68 -0.79 -7.01 13.77
CA ILE A 68 -0.40 -6.68 12.38
C ILE A 68 -0.03 -5.20 12.35
N GLY A 69 1.19 -4.89 11.90
CA GLY A 69 1.75 -3.53 11.92
C GLY A 69 1.28 -2.63 10.78
N THR A 70 0.75 -3.19 9.70
CA THR A 70 0.35 -2.44 8.50
C THR A 70 -1.05 -2.83 7.99
N LEU A 71 -1.88 -1.82 7.71
CA LEU A 71 -3.13 -1.92 6.96
C LEU A 71 -2.94 -1.29 5.57
N ASP A 72 -3.03 -2.09 4.52
CA ASP A 72 -2.91 -1.65 3.11
C ASP A 72 -4.30 -1.59 2.46
N LEU A 73 -4.84 -0.39 2.29
CA LEU A 73 -6.18 -0.16 1.76
C LEU A 73 -6.15 -0.05 0.23
N THR A 74 -6.91 -0.89 -0.45
CA THR A 74 -6.96 -0.98 -1.91
C THR A 74 -8.40 -1.19 -2.42
N GLY A 75 -8.54 -1.41 -3.72
CA GLY A 75 -9.81 -1.70 -4.39
C GLY A 75 -9.96 -0.95 -5.70
N GLY A 76 -11.13 -0.36 -5.92
CA GLY A 76 -11.36 0.50 -7.07
C GLY A 76 -10.78 1.89 -6.85
N ALA A 77 -11.48 2.70 -6.07
CA ALA A 77 -10.85 3.73 -5.26
C ALA A 77 -11.30 3.46 -3.82
N PRO A 78 -10.41 2.99 -2.91
CA PRO A 78 -10.78 2.67 -1.54
C PRO A 78 -11.49 3.83 -0.83
N GLU A 79 -11.15 5.07 -1.18
CA GLU A 79 -11.65 6.31 -0.59
C GLU A 79 -13.14 6.57 -0.90
N LEU A 80 -13.73 5.86 -1.88
CA LEU A 80 -15.17 5.87 -2.15
C LEU A 80 -15.97 4.99 -1.18
N SER A 81 -15.32 4.17 -0.38
CA SER A 81 -16.00 3.37 0.64
C SER A 81 -16.50 4.24 1.78
N PRO A 82 -17.77 4.08 2.24
CA PRO A 82 -18.27 4.78 3.42
C PRO A 82 -17.49 4.42 4.70
N HIS A 83 -16.74 3.32 4.70
CA HIS A 83 -15.98 2.84 5.84
C HIS A 83 -14.49 3.21 5.81
N PHE A 84 -14.00 3.79 4.71
CA PHE A 84 -12.58 4.15 4.54
C PHE A 84 -12.04 4.96 5.72
N ARG A 85 -12.70 6.08 6.03
CA ARG A 85 -12.23 7.01 7.08
C ARG A 85 -12.29 6.41 8.49
N ALA A 86 -13.28 5.56 8.75
CA ALA A 86 -13.41 4.86 10.02
C ALA A 86 -12.31 3.81 10.20
N LEU A 87 -11.97 3.07 9.13
CA LEU A 87 -10.86 2.13 9.11
C LEU A 87 -9.51 2.81 9.32
N VAL A 88 -9.26 3.91 8.62
CA VAL A 88 -8.03 4.72 8.79
C VAL A 88 -7.90 5.14 10.26
N ARG A 89 -8.89 5.84 10.83
CA ARG A 89 -8.87 6.29 12.23
C ARG A 89 -8.68 5.15 13.21
N GLY A 90 -9.43 4.06 13.02
CA GLY A 90 -9.36 2.88 13.88
C GLY A 90 -7.98 2.24 13.87
N ALA A 91 -7.38 2.07 12.69
CA ALA A 91 -6.04 1.51 12.55
C ALA A 91 -4.97 2.45 13.13
N ARG A 92 -5.04 3.76 12.86
CA ARG A 92 -4.10 4.75 13.42
C ARG A 92 -4.19 4.81 14.95
N ALA A 93 -5.38 4.72 15.53
CA ALA A 93 -5.56 4.64 16.99
C ALA A 93 -4.96 3.37 17.62
N LEU A 94 -4.78 2.30 16.84
CA LEU A 94 -4.06 1.09 17.25
C LEU A 94 -2.53 1.19 17.04
N GLY A 95 -2.03 2.31 16.52
CA GLY A 95 -0.62 2.47 16.16
C GLY A 95 -0.23 1.76 14.86
N VAL A 96 -1.20 1.32 14.06
CA VAL A 96 -0.97 0.61 12.80
C VAL A 96 -0.61 1.61 11.69
N ARG A 97 0.41 1.30 10.88
CA ARG A 97 0.72 2.05 9.65
C ARG A 97 -0.40 1.83 8.64
N VAL A 98 -0.91 2.89 8.04
CA VAL A 98 -1.96 2.80 7.02
C VAL A 98 -1.41 3.26 5.68
N ILE A 99 -1.57 2.42 4.66
CA ILE A 99 -1.23 2.72 3.26
C ILE A 99 -2.54 2.90 2.49
N ASP A 100 -2.64 3.98 1.72
CA ASP A 100 -3.72 4.24 0.77
C ASP A 100 -3.24 4.07 -0.67
N ARG A 101 -3.82 3.10 -1.39
CA ARG A 101 -3.54 2.85 -2.82
C ARG A 101 -4.38 3.79 -3.68
N CYS A 102 -3.92 5.03 -3.76
CA CYS A 102 -4.66 6.12 -4.37
C CYS A 102 -4.48 6.20 -5.91
N ASN A 103 -5.53 6.61 -6.62
CA ASN A 103 -5.48 6.85 -8.07
C ASN A 103 -5.26 8.33 -8.47
N LEU A 104 -4.98 9.19 -7.47
CA LEU A 104 -4.80 10.65 -7.52
C LEU A 104 -6.03 11.46 -7.91
N THR A 105 -6.76 11.08 -8.96
CA THR A 105 -7.90 11.90 -9.43
C THR A 105 -9.08 11.87 -8.46
N ILE A 106 -9.15 10.85 -7.60
CA ILE A 106 -10.11 10.74 -6.50
C ILE A 106 -10.07 11.94 -5.55
N LEU A 107 -8.89 12.57 -5.37
CA LEU A 107 -8.71 13.77 -4.54
C LEU A 107 -9.47 15.00 -5.06
N SER A 108 -9.98 14.95 -6.29
CA SER A 108 -10.75 16.01 -6.92
C SER A 108 -12.17 15.59 -7.27
N GLU A 109 -12.65 14.43 -6.79
CA GLU A 109 -14.03 14.00 -7.02
C GLU A 109 -14.99 14.72 -6.07
N PRO A 110 -16.24 14.97 -6.50
CA PRO A 110 -17.25 15.54 -5.62
C PRO A 110 -17.45 14.69 -4.36
N GLY A 111 -17.48 15.34 -3.19
CA GLY A 111 -17.57 14.68 -1.88
C GLY A 111 -16.23 14.19 -1.32
N GLN A 112 -15.11 14.46 -1.99
CA GLN A 112 -13.75 14.18 -1.52
C GLN A 112 -12.93 15.46 -1.32
N GLU A 113 -13.60 16.60 -1.16
CA GLU A 113 -12.96 17.91 -1.08
C GLU A 113 -11.97 18.01 0.08
N ASP A 114 -12.21 17.33 1.20
CA ASP A 114 -11.37 17.29 2.40
C ASP A 114 -10.46 16.05 2.49
N LEU A 115 -10.47 15.18 1.47
CA LEU A 115 -9.77 13.89 1.52
C LEU A 115 -8.26 14.05 1.74
N ALA A 116 -7.61 14.96 1.01
CA ALA A 116 -6.18 15.18 1.15
C ALA A 116 -5.79 15.66 2.57
N ASP A 117 -6.56 16.59 3.13
CA ASP A 117 -6.35 17.10 4.49
C ASP A 117 -6.59 16.01 5.54
N PHE A 118 -7.58 15.15 5.31
CA PHE A 118 -7.84 13.99 6.16
C PHE A 118 -6.68 12.98 6.14
N LEU A 119 -6.18 12.61 4.95
CA LEU A 119 -5.05 11.68 4.81
C LEU A 119 -3.81 12.22 5.52
N ALA A 120 -3.50 13.51 5.33
CA ALA A 120 -2.38 14.17 6.00
C ALA A 120 -2.57 14.21 7.53
N GLY A 121 -3.77 14.58 7.99
CA GLY A 121 -4.08 14.69 9.43
C GLY A 121 -4.01 13.36 10.18
N GLU A 122 -4.31 12.25 9.51
CA GLU A 122 -4.18 10.90 10.07
C GLU A 122 -2.78 10.28 9.84
N GLY A 123 -1.90 10.97 9.10
CA GLY A 123 -0.56 10.49 8.76
C GLY A 123 -0.58 9.22 7.90
N VAL A 124 -1.50 9.16 6.93
CA VAL A 124 -1.63 8.03 5.99
C VAL A 124 -0.52 8.10 4.96
N GLU A 125 0.15 6.98 4.71
CA GLU A 125 1.08 6.86 3.60
C GLU A 125 0.31 6.69 2.29
N ILE A 126 0.68 7.46 1.28
CA ILE A 126 0.02 7.41 -0.03
C ILE A 126 0.91 6.67 -1.01
N THR A 127 0.41 5.59 -1.61
CA THR A 127 1.04 4.96 -2.77
C THR A 127 0.18 5.20 -4.00
N ALA A 128 0.51 6.24 -4.74
CA ALA A 128 -0.29 6.79 -5.82
C ALA A 128 0.10 6.23 -7.18
N SER A 129 -0.88 5.83 -8.00
CA SER A 129 -0.60 5.30 -9.33
C SER A 129 -0.45 6.39 -10.40
N LEU A 130 0.77 6.62 -10.90
CA LEU A 130 1.09 7.56 -11.97
C LEU A 130 1.95 6.85 -13.05
N PRO A 131 1.36 6.35 -14.13
CA PRO A 131 2.05 5.46 -15.06
C PRO A 131 3.05 6.18 -15.99
N CYS A 132 3.07 7.51 -15.99
CA CYS A 132 4.08 8.31 -16.68
C CYS A 132 4.09 9.75 -16.13
N TYR A 133 5.25 10.42 -16.20
CA TYR A 133 5.35 11.87 -15.99
C TYR A 133 4.95 12.69 -17.24
N SER A 134 4.64 12.02 -18.36
CA SER A 134 4.17 12.67 -19.60
C SER A 134 2.65 12.54 -19.78
N ARG A 135 2.01 13.65 -20.15
CA ARG A 135 0.56 13.76 -20.41
C ARG A 135 0.07 12.73 -21.42
N ASP A 136 0.67 12.68 -22.60
CA ASP A 136 0.25 11.79 -23.70
C ASP A 136 0.23 10.32 -23.27
N ASN A 137 1.15 9.96 -22.38
CA ASN A 137 1.28 8.60 -21.88
C ASN A 137 0.23 8.27 -20.82
N VAL A 138 -0.04 9.19 -19.91
CA VAL A 138 -1.07 9.00 -18.87
C VAL A 138 -2.46 8.98 -19.48
N ASP A 139 -2.77 9.96 -20.33
CA ASP A 139 -4.12 10.10 -20.90
C ASP A 139 -4.45 8.91 -21.80
N ARG A 140 -3.48 8.39 -22.57
CA ARG A 140 -3.66 7.16 -23.36
C ARG A 140 -4.03 5.92 -22.53
N GLN A 141 -3.53 5.82 -21.29
CA GLN A 141 -3.72 4.65 -20.44
C GLN A 141 -4.91 4.76 -19.48
N ARG A 142 -5.22 5.98 -19.03
CA ARG A 142 -6.21 6.25 -17.98
C ARG A 142 -7.41 7.07 -18.44
N GLY A 143 -7.34 7.73 -19.60
CA GLY A 143 -8.38 8.59 -20.16
C GLY A 143 -7.97 10.07 -20.17
N ASP A 144 -8.63 10.85 -21.03
CA ASP A 144 -8.31 12.25 -21.28
C ASP A 144 -8.42 13.13 -20.01
N GLY A 145 -7.42 13.98 -19.79
CA GLY A 145 -7.39 14.93 -18.67
C GLY A 145 -7.06 14.31 -17.31
N VAL A 146 -6.80 13.00 -17.24
CA VAL A 146 -6.36 12.33 -16.00
C VAL A 146 -5.00 12.86 -15.55
N PHE A 147 -4.09 13.17 -16.48
CA PHE A 147 -2.78 13.71 -16.14
C PHE A 147 -2.88 15.02 -15.36
N GLU A 148 -3.60 16.02 -15.87
CA GLU A 148 -3.72 17.33 -15.23
C GLU A 148 -4.34 17.26 -13.83
N ARG A 149 -5.36 16.40 -13.69
CA ARG A 149 -5.98 16.13 -12.38
C ARG A 149 -5.01 15.46 -11.42
N SER A 150 -4.19 14.53 -11.92
CA SER A 150 -3.17 13.84 -11.12
C SER A 150 -2.09 14.82 -10.64
N ILE A 151 -1.58 15.69 -11.52
CA ILE A 151 -0.60 16.74 -11.18
C ILE A 151 -1.18 17.71 -10.15
N THR A 152 -2.45 18.11 -10.30
CA THR A 152 -3.14 18.96 -9.33
C THR A 152 -3.25 18.29 -7.96
N GLY A 153 -3.62 17.01 -7.92
CA GLY A 153 -3.66 16.22 -6.69
C GLY A 153 -2.30 16.12 -6.02
N LEU A 154 -1.24 15.82 -6.78
CA LEU A 154 0.14 15.74 -6.25
C LEU A 154 0.62 17.07 -5.67
N ARG A 155 0.36 18.19 -6.34
CA ARG A 155 0.68 19.52 -5.80
C ARG A 155 -0.05 19.80 -4.49
N ARG A 156 -1.32 19.41 -4.38
CA ARG A 156 -2.08 19.54 -3.13
C ARG A 156 -1.46 18.71 -2.02
N LEU A 157 -1.05 17.47 -2.31
CA LEU A 157 -0.38 16.61 -1.33
C LEU A 157 0.97 17.22 -0.90
N ASN A 158 1.80 17.70 -1.82
CA ASN A 158 3.07 18.36 -1.47
C ASN A 158 2.86 19.62 -0.62
N ALA A 159 1.80 20.39 -0.88
CA ALA A 159 1.45 21.56 -0.06
C ALA A 159 1.10 21.19 1.39
N LEU A 160 0.63 19.96 1.63
CA LEU A 160 0.37 19.40 2.96
C LEU A 160 1.61 18.75 3.61
N GLY A 161 2.73 18.68 2.89
CA GLY A 161 4.01 18.16 3.37
C GLY A 161 4.39 16.77 2.86
N TYR A 162 3.55 16.11 2.05
CA TYR A 162 3.90 14.82 1.45
C TYR A 162 5.15 14.92 0.56
N GLY A 163 6.06 13.95 0.63
CA GLY A 163 7.30 13.95 -0.14
C GLY A 163 8.37 14.92 0.39
N ASP A 164 8.17 15.50 1.57
CA ASP A 164 9.19 16.22 2.35
C ASP A 164 9.60 15.35 3.53
N ALA A 165 10.86 14.91 3.56
CA ALA A 165 11.40 14.06 4.63
C ALA A 165 11.23 14.66 6.05
N ARG A 166 11.04 15.98 6.17
CA ARG A 166 10.85 16.67 7.46
C ARG A 166 9.43 16.57 8.01
N SER A 167 8.43 16.27 7.17
CA SER A 167 7.03 16.19 7.59
C SER A 167 6.66 14.83 8.18
N GLY A 168 7.39 13.77 7.80
CA GLY A 168 7.02 12.38 8.08
C GLY A 168 5.86 11.85 7.22
N LEU A 169 5.33 12.64 6.29
CA LEU A 169 4.26 12.23 5.37
C LEU A 169 4.84 11.63 4.09
N VAL A 170 4.63 10.31 3.92
CA VAL A 170 5.21 9.54 2.82
C VAL A 170 4.28 9.52 1.61
N LEU A 171 4.83 9.90 0.45
CA LEU A 171 4.20 9.83 -0.86
C LEU A 171 5.07 9.02 -1.81
N ASN A 172 4.54 7.87 -2.22
CA ASN A 172 5.14 6.98 -3.19
C ASN A 172 4.37 7.03 -4.50
N LEU A 173 5.07 6.84 -5.62
CA LEU A 173 4.47 6.75 -6.95
C LEU A 173 4.62 5.34 -7.52
N VAL A 174 3.65 4.91 -8.31
CA VAL A 174 3.68 3.60 -9.00
C VAL A 174 3.68 3.80 -10.51
N TYR A 175 4.68 3.21 -11.16
CA TYR A 175 4.79 3.10 -12.60
C TYR A 175 4.29 1.75 -13.11
N ASN A 176 3.54 1.78 -14.21
CA ASN A 176 3.20 0.59 -15.00
C ASN A 176 3.47 0.87 -16.48
N PRO A 177 4.04 -0.09 -17.24
CA PRO A 177 4.13 0.01 -18.69
C PRO A 177 2.77 0.19 -19.36
N GLN A 178 2.73 0.78 -20.56
CA GLN A 178 1.49 0.89 -21.35
C GLN A 178 1.09 -0.42 -22.06
N GLY A 179 1.98 -1.41 -22.09
CA GLY A 179 1.81 -2.60 -22.90
C GLY A 179 2.47 -3.85 -22.31
N PRO A 180 2.62 -4.91 -23.11
CA PRO A 180 3.23 -6.18 -22.71
C PRO A 180 4.76 -6.12 -22.70
N SER A 181 5.31 -5.17 -21.95
CA SER A 181 6.76 -5.06 -21.72
C SER A 181 7.07 -5.15 -20.23
N LEU A 182 8.33 -5.42 -19.90
CA LEU A 182 8.84 -5.27 -18.54
C LEU A 182 9.05 -3.79 -18.23
N PRO A 183 8.92 -3.36 -16.97
CA PRO A 183 9.31 -2.01 -16.59
C PRO A 183 10.83 -1.81 -16.72
N PRO A 184 11.29 -0.57 -16.97
CA PRO A 184 12.70 -0.21 -16.83
C PRO A 184 13.23 -0.44 -15.40
N PRO A 185 14.55 -0.41 -15.18
CA PRO A 185 15.12 -0.44 -13.84
C PRO A 185 14.54 0.67 -12.95
N GLN A 186 14.06 0.29 -11.76
CA GLN A 186 13.30 1.18 -10.88
C GLN A 186 14.10 2.38 -10.40
N GLU A 187 15.38 2.21 -10.07
CA GLU A 187 16.25 3.27 -9.55
C GLU A 187 16.42 4.40 -10.58
N ALA A 188 16.95 4.06 -11.77
CA ALA A 188 17.11 5.01 -12.86
C ALA A 188 15.78 5.66 -13.26
N LEU A 189 14.69 4.87 -13.32
CA LEU A 189 13.35 5.42 -13.59
C LEU A 189 12.87 6.36 -12.48
N GLY A 190 13.21 6.07 -11.22
CA GLY A 190 12.91 6.90 -10.06
C GLY A 190 13.61 8.25 -10.14
N GLU A 191 14.89 8.27 -10.51
CA GLU A 191 15.66 9.49 -10.74
C GLU A 191 15.07 10.33 -11.87
N ASP A 192 14.68 9.69 -12.98
CA ASP A 192 13.99 10.34 -14.08
C ASP A 192 12.67 10.95 -13.61
N TYR A 193 11.83 10.21 -12.88
CA TYR A 193 10.58 10.75 -12.34
C TYR A 193 10.81 11.95 -11.42
N LYS A 194 11.78 11.86 -10.50
CA LYS A 194 12.12 12.96 -9.58
C LYS A 194 12.54 14.20 -10.35
N ARG A 195 13.43 14.07 -11.33
CA ARG A 195 13.90 15.19 -12.15
C ARG A 195 12.76 15.82 -12.94
N GLU A 196 12.01 15.03 -13.70
CA GLU A 196 10.99 15.53 -14.63
C GLU A 196 9.81 16.15 -13.86
N LEU A 197 9.35 15.51 -12.78
CA LEU A 197 8.23 16.03 -11.98
C LEU A 197 8.61 17.30 -11.22
N MET A 198 9.84 17.38 -10.70
CA MET A 198 10.35 18.60 -10.07
C MET A 198 10.47 19.73 -11.10
N GLN A 199 11.17 19.49 -12.22
CA GLN A 199 11.48 20.52 -13.22
C GLN A 199 10.22 21.11 -13.86
N HIS A 200 9.25 20.26 -14.19
CA HIS A 200 8.07 20.69 -14.94
C HIS A 200 6.89 21.08 -14.05
N PHE A 201 6.79 20.52 -12.85
CA PHE A 201 5.60 20.66 -12.02
C PHE A 201 5.86 21.09 -10.58
N GLY A 202 7.11 21.11 -10.12
CA GLY A 202 7.49 21.41 -8.73
C GLY A 202 7.06 20.31 -7.76
N ILE A 203 6.97 19.06 -8.22
CA ILE A 203 6.48 17.93 -7.43
C ILE A 203 7.64 17.13 -6.84
N SER A 204 7.51 16.75 -5.57
CA SER A 204 8.41 15.83 -4.86
C SER A 204 7.67 14.59 -4.38
N PHE A 205 8.39 13.47 -4.23
CA PHE A 205 7.87 12.22 -3.70
C PHE A 205 9.04 11.38 -3.16
N ASP A 206 8.76 10.41 -2.30
CA ASP A 206 9.77 9.62 -1.59
C ASP A 206 10.32 8.49 -2.48
N HIS A 207 9.47 7.56 -2.89
CA HIS A 207 9.88 6.37 -3.66
C HIS A 207 9.03 6.14 -4.93
N LEU A 208 9.66 5.57 -5.96
CA LEU A 208 8.99 5.08 -7.17
C LEU A 208 8.99 3.56 -7.14
N PHE A 209 7.82 2.94 -7.36
CA PHE A 209 7.67 1.50 -7.52
C PHE A 209 7.34 1.17 -8.97
N ALA A 210 8.18 0.37 -9.63
CA ALA A 210 7.99 -0.01 -11.02
C ALA A 210 7.43 -1.43 -11.13
N LEU A 211 6.21 -1.58 -11.66
CA LEU A 211 5.49 -2.85 -11.67
C LEU A 211 5.17 -3.30 -13.10
N ALA A 212 5.44 -4.58 -13.41
CA ALA A 212 4.91 -5.21 -14.61
C ALA A 212 3.37 -5.30 -14.56
N ASN A 213 2.72 -5.21 -15.72
CA ASN A 213 1.28 -5.40 -15.81
C ASN A 213 0.92 -6.87 -15.59
N MET A 214 0.07 -7.16 -14.61
CA MET A 214 -0.34 -8.53 -14.36
C MET A 214 -1.24 -9.06 -15.49
N PRO A 215 -1.02 -10.29 -16.01
CA PRO A 215 -1.75 -10.85 -17.15
C PRO A 215 -3.16 -11.34 -16.76
N ILE A 216 -3.89 -10.54 -15.98
CA ILE A 216 -5.21 -10.84 -15.42
C ILE A 216 -6.22 -9.73 -15.78
N GLN A 217 -7.51 -10.01 -15.58
CA GLN A 217 -8.60 -9.05 -15.76
C GLN A 217 -8.51 -8.24 -17.08
N ARG A 218 -8.52 -6.90 -17.05
CA ARG A 218 -8.56 -6.09 -18.29
C ARG A 218 -7.31 -6.23 -19.14
N PHE A 219 -6.14 -6.23 -18.52
CA PHE A 219 -4.89 -6.36 -19.25
C PHE A 219 -4.76 -7.75 -19.85
N GLY A 220 -5.00 -8.80 -19.05
CA GLY A 220 -5.03 -10.18 -19.52
C GLY A 220 -6.03 -10.41 -20.65
N SER A 221 -7.25 -9.88 -20.52
CA SER A 221 -8.26 -9.92 -21.60
C SER A 221 -7.77 -9.24 -22.87
N THR A 222 -7.06 -8.11 -22.76
CA THR A 222 -6.48 -7.41 -23.92
C THR A 222 -5.42 -8.28 -24.61
N LEU A 223 -4.56 -8.95 -23.85
CA LEU A 223 -3.55 -9.87 -24.40
C LEU A 223 -4.19 -11.03 -25.16
N VAL A 224 -5.25 -11.63 -24.61
CA VAL A 224 -5.99 -12.72 -25.26
C VAL A 224 -6.63 -12.23 -26.55
N SER A 225 -7.35 -11.10 -26.52
CA SER A 225 -8.01 -10.56 -27.71
C SER A 225 -7.03 -10.19 -28.83
N LYS A 226 -5.80 -9.80 -28.48
CA LYS A 226 -4.73 -9.46 -29.44
C LYS A 226 -3.84 -10.66 -29.83
N GLY A 227 -4.08 -11.84 -29.27
CA GLY A 227 -3.25 -13.02 -29.52
C GLY A 227 -1.81 -12.91 -28.99
N THR A 228 -1.55 -12.02 -28.02
CA THR A 228 -0.21 -11.76 -27.46
C THR A 228 0.01 -12.35 -26.07
N PHE A 229 -0.97 -13.08 -25.53
CA PHE A 229 -0.91 -13.67 -24.18
C PHE A 229 0.29 -14.60 -23.99
N ASP A 230 0.48 -15.58 -24.88
CA ASP A 230 1.56 -16.56 -24.75
C ASP A 230 2.94 -15.90 -24.89
N GLY A 231 3.08 -14.93 -25.80
CA GLY A 231 4.31 -14.14 -25.95
C GLY A 231 4.64 -13.33 -24.70
N TYR A 232 3.63 -12.74 -24.06
CA TYR A 232 3.84 -12.02 -22.80
C TYR A 232 4.18 -12.95 -21.64
N MET A 233 3.53 -14.11 -21.55
CA MET A 233 3.87 -15.13 -20.55
C MET A 233 5.31 -15.66 -20.76
N ALA A 234 5.75 -15.82 -22.01
CA ALA A 234 7.12 -16.19 -22.33
C ALA A 234 8.12 -15.11 -21.88
N LEU A 235 7.80 -13.83 -22.07
CA LEU A 235 8.61 -12.71 -21.56
C LEU A 235 8.74 -12.75 -20.03
N LEU A 236 7.62 -12.87 -19.31
CA LEU A 236 7.64 -12.91 -17.84
C LEU A 236 8.44 -14.11 -17.31
N ARG A 237 8.27 -15.29 -17.92
CA ARG A 237 9.02 -16.50 -17.56
C ARG A 237 10.51 -16.39 -17.90
N GLY A 238 10.84 -15.84 -19.07
CA GLY A 238 12.23 -15.64 -19.49
C GLY A 238 12.98 -14.61 -18.64
N ALA A 239 12.25 -13.70 -18.00
CA ALA A 239 12.79 -12.71 -17.08
C ALA A 239 12.66 -13.10 -15.60
N TYR A 240 12.20 -14.31 -15.29
CA TYR A 240 12.08 -14.81 -13.93
C TYR A 240 13.43 -14.81 -13.21
N ARG A 241 13.45 -14.30 -11.97
CA ARG A 241 14.60 -14.36 -11.08
C ARG A 241 14.24 -15.09 -9.78
N PRO A 242 14.90 -16.23 -9.46
CA PRO A 242 14.63 -16.98 -8.24
C PRO A 242 14.77 -16.18 -6.95
N GLU A 243 15.73 -15.27 -6.88
CA GLU A 243 15.97 -14.38 -5.74
C GLU A 243 14.76 -13.48 -5.42
N ASN A 244 13.92 -13.18 -6.41
CA ASN A 244 12.72 -12.36 -6.19
C ASN A 244 11.67 -13.10 -5.36
N LEU A 245 11.71 -14.44 -5.28
CA LEU A 245 10.76 -15.23 -4.49
C LEU A 245 10.78 -14.87 -3.00
N ASP A 246 11.92 -14.42 -2.46
CA ASP A 246 12.01 -14.05 -1.05
C ASP A 246 11.39 -12.67 -0.76
N THR A 247 11.22 -11.85 -1.80
CA THR A 247 10.75 -10.45 -1.70
C THR A 247 9.29 -10.24 -2.10
N VAL A 248 8.59 -11.28 -2.57
CA VAL A 248 7.19 -11.12 -2.98
C VAL A 248 6.29 -10.84 -1.77
N MET A 249 5.40 -9.85 -1.91
CA MET A 249 4.58 -9.35 -0.80
C MET A 249 3.70 -10.43 -0.18
N CYS A 250 3.20 -11.40 -0.96
CA CYS A 250 2.29 -12.44 -0.49
C CYS A 250 2.89 -13.33 0.62
N ARG A 251 4.20 -13.27 0.86
CA ARG A 251 4.85 -13.98 1.96
C ARG A 251 4.52 -13.40 3.33
N SER A 252 4.36 -12.09 3.48
CA SER A 252 4.02 -11.45 4.76
C SER A 252 2.70 -10.67 4.73
N LEU A 253 1.89 -10.87 3.67
CA LEU A 253 0.61 -10.19 3.45
C LEU A 253 -0.53 -11.16 3.15
N VAL A 254 -1.70 -10.95 3.74
CA VAL A 254 -2.97 -11.57 3.34
C VAL A 254 -3.88 -10.50 2.75
N SER A 255 -4.56 -10.81 1.64
CA SER A 255 -5.58 -9.94 1.04
C SER A 255 -6.98 -10.35 1.49
N VAL A 256 -7.79 -9.38 1.87
CA VAL A 256 -9.19 -9.53 2.27
C VAL A 256 -10.05 -8.90 1.19
N ASP A 257 -10.98 -9.68 0.63
CA ASP A 257 -11.95 -9.12 -0.30
C ASP A 257 -13.05 -8.32 0.42
N TRP A 258 -13.88 -7.63 -0.35
CA TRP A 258 -14.96 -6.79 0.18
C TRP A 258 -16.02 -7.59 0.97
N GLN A 259 -16.08 -8.92 0.82
CA GLN A 259 -16.98 -9.80 1.56
C GLN A 259 -16.32 -10.43 2.79
N GLY A 260 -15.05 -10.13 3.05
CA GLY A 260 -14.27 -10.68 4.15
C GLY A 260 -13.56 -12.01 3.83
N TRP A 261 -13.55 -12.51 2.59
CA TRP A 261 -12.83 -13.74 2.24
C TRP A 261 -11.33 -13.49 2.05
N LEU A 262 -10.53 -14.46 2.46
CA LEU A 262 -9.06 -14.36 2.43
C LEU A 262 -8.48 -14.93 1.13
N ASN A 263 -7.49 -14.21 0.62
CA ASN A 263 -6.69 -14.55 -0.56
C ASN A 263 -5.21 -14.30 -0.25
N ASP A 264 -4.32 -15.03 -0.91
CA ASP A 264 -2.89 -14.90 -0.60
C ASP A 264 -2.28 -13.56 -1.05
N CYS A 265 -2.91 -12.92 -2.05
CA CYS A 265 -2.66 -11.53 -2.46
C CYS A 265 -3.84 -11.00 -3.28
N ASP A 266 -3.85 -9.70 -3.58
CA ASP A 266 -4.90 -9.06 -4.41
C ASP A 266 -4.97 -9.66 -5.83
N PHE A 267 -3.88 -10.16 -6.41
CA PHE A 267 -3.94 -10.84 -7.71
C PHE A 267 -4.64 -12.21 -7.63
N ASN A 268 -4.41 -12.97 -6.55
CA ASN A 268 -5.16 -14.20 -6.30
C ASN A 268 -6.65 -13.89 -6.10
N GLN A 269 -6.97 -12.82 -5.36
CA GLN A 269 -8.33 -12.34 -5.18
C GLN A 269 -9.01 -12.05 -6.53
N MET A 270 -8.33 -11.33 -7.42
CA MET A 270 -8.86 -11.01 -8.74
C MET A 270 -8.98 -12.22 -9.67
N LEU A 271 -8.33 -13.33 -9.34
CA LEU A 271 -8.46 -14.60 -10.07
C LEU A 271 -9.44 -15.58 -9.40
N GLY A 272 -10.05 -15.22 -8.26
CA GLY A 272 -10.89 -16.14 -7.50
C GLY A 272 -10.11 -17.35 -6.95
N LEU A 273 -8.85 -17.14 -6.56
CA LEU A 273 -7.98 -18.15 -5.96
C LEU A 273 -7.94 -17.95 -4.42
N PRO A 274 -8.90 -18.51 -3.66
CA PRO A 274 -8.97 -18.31 -2.22
C PRO A 274 -7.75 -18.89 -1.51
N ALA A 275 -7.33 -18.23 -0.43
CA ALA A 275 -6.25 -18.72 0.41
C ALA A 275 -6.72 -19.97 1.17
N GLY A 276 -5.90 -21.02 1.13
CA GLY A 276 -6.09 -22.20 1.95
C GLY A 276 -5.49 -21.99 3.33
N LEU A 277 -6.20 -21.26 4.22
CA LEU A 277 -5.72 -20.92 5.56
C LEU A 277 -6.58 -21.58 6.63
N ALA A 278 -6.01 -21.75 7.83
CA ALA A 278 -6.73 -22.30 9.00
C ALA A 278 -7.37 -23.67 8.72
N GLY A 279 -6.72 -24.52 7.92
CA GLY A 279 -7.24 -25.83 7.50
C GLY A 279 -8.50 -25.77 6.62
N LYS A 280 -8.91 -24.58 6.15
CA LYS A 280 -10.08 -24.39 5.29
C LYS A 280 -9.64 -24.18 3.84
N SER A 281 -10.43 -24.69 2.90
CA SER A 281 -10.26 -24.41 1.47
C SER A 281 -10.65 -22.98 1.08
N ARG A 282 -11.41 -22.30 1.94
CA ARG A 282 -11.81 -20.90 1.81
C ARG A 282 -11.97 -20.31 3.21
N ALA A 283 -10.98 -19.54 3.64
CA ALA A 283 -10.99 -18.87 4.93
C ALA A 283 -11.62 -17.49 4.85
N HIS A 284 -12.22 -17.04 5.96
CA HIS A 284 -12.77 -15.69 6.13
C HIS A 284 -11.92 -14.92 7.14
N LEU A 285 -11.93 -13.59 7.07
CA LEU A 285 -11.28 -12.66 8.00
C LEU A 285 -11.43 -13.04 9.49
N ARG A 286 -12.62 -13.48 9.92
CA ARG A 286 -12.87 -13.92 11.30
C ARG A 286 -12.00 -15.10 11.74
N ASP A 287 -11.53 -15.91 10.80
CA ASP A 287 -10.66 -17.04 11.09
C ASP A 287 -9.28 -16.57 11.58
N LEU A 288 -8.83 -15.38 11.18
CA LEU A 288 -7.56 -14.80 11.66
C LEU A 288 -7.62 -14.34 13.13
N LEU A 289 -8.81 -14.26 13.75
CA LEU A 289 -8.92 -13.97 15.19
C LEU A 289 -8.35 -15.10 16.06
N THR A 290 -8.34 -16.34 15.54
CA THR A 290 -7.93 -17.53 16.31
C THR A 290 -6.86 -18.37 15.62
N ASN A 291 -6.53 -18.08 14.35
CA ASN A 291 -5.56 -18.85 13.58
C ASN A 291 -4.42 -17.97 13.09
N ASP A 292 -3.19 -18.44 13.29
CA ASP A 292 -1.99 -17.87 12.67
C ASP A 292 -1.77 -18.49 11.29
N PRO A 293 -1.72 -17.70 10.21
CA PRO A 293 -1.45 -18.25 8.89
C PRO A 293 0.06 -18.46 8.62
N GLU A 294 0.96 -18.12 9.55
CA GLU A 294 2.40 -18.36 9.39
C GLU A 294 2.71 -19.82 9.02
N GLY A 295 3.59 -20.01 8.03
CA GLY A 295 3.99 -21.31 7.52
C GLY A 295 3.05 -21.94 6.50
N GLU A 296 1.82 -21.43 6.37
CA GLU A 296 0.83 -21.95 5.41
C GLU A 296 1.29 -21.79 3.95
N ALA A 297 0.79 -22.68 3.09
CA ALA A 297 1.11 -22.65 1.67
C ALA A 297 0.40 -21.49 0.97
N ILE A 298 1.11 -20.77 0.10
CA ILE A 298 0.56 -19.70 -0.72
C ILE A 298 0.08 -20.26 -2.06
N ARG A 299 -1.12 -19.88 -2.49
CA ARG A 299 -1.65 -20.22 -3.82
C ARG A 299 -0.88 -19.50 -4.91
N VAL A 300 -0.27 -20.30 -5.78
CA VAL A 300 0.51 -19.82 -6.94
C VAL A 300 -0.13 -20.26 -8.26
N SER A 301 0.13 -19.50 -9.32
CA SER A 301 -0.28 -19.79 -10.70
C SER A 301 0.60 -18.98 -11.67
N GLY A 302 0.42 -19.11 -12.98
CA GLY A 302 1.26 -18.45 -13.99
C GLY A 302 1.42 -16.94 -13.81
N HIS A 303 0.41 -16.24 -13.25
CA HIS A 303 0.49 -14.80 -13.02
C HIS A 303 1.61 -14.42 -12.04
N CYS A 304 2.03 -15.32 -11.15
CA CYS A 304 3.10 -15.08 -10.18
C CYS A 304 4.45 -14.75 -10.85
N TYR A 305 4.67 -15.19 -12.10
CA TYR A 305 5.84 -14.75 -12.87
C TYR A 305 5.87 -13.24 -13.09
N GLY A 306 4.72 -12.56 -13.13
CA GLY A 306 4.65 -11.10 -13.15
C GLY A 306 5.38 -10.51 -11.95
N CYS A 307 5.10 -11.00 -10.74
CA CYS A 307 5.70 -10.55 -9.49
C CYS A 307 7.21 -10.82 -9.39
N THR A 308 7.72 -11.85 -10.07
CA THR A 308 9.13 -12.29 -9.97
C THR A 308 9.97 -12.01 -11.21
N ALA A 309 9.40 -11.40 -12.24
CA ALA A 309 10.12 -11.04 -13.47
C ALA A 309 10.94 -9.76 -13.30
N GLY A 310 12.10 -9.70 -13.94
CA GLY A 310 12.91 -8.48 -14.01
C GLY A 310 13.63 -8.16 -12.70
N GLN A 311 13.63 -6.88 -12.32
CA GLN A 311 14.51 -6.33 -11.27
C GLN A 311 13.98 -6.46 -9.83
N GLY A 312 12.89 -7.18 -9.60
CA GLY A 312 12.36 -7.39 -8.25
C GLY A 312 10.96 -6.82 -8.04
N SER A 313 10.12 -7.68 -7.46
CA SER A 313 8.74 -7.48 -6.96
C SER A 313 7.81 -6.59 -7.79
N SER A 314 7.33 -7.02 -8.96
CA SER A 314 6.22 -6.32 -9.65
C SER A 314 4.91 -6.25 -8.85
N CYS A 315 4.85 -6.82 -7.64
CA CYS A 315 3.78 -6.57 -6.67
C CYS A 315 4.07 -5.45 -5.67
N GLY A 316 5.35 -5.13 -5.39
CA GLY A 316 5.77 -4.16 -4.36
C GLY A 316 6.89 -3.18 -4.76
N GLY A 317 7.33 -3.22 -6.01
CA GLY A 317 8.52 -2.55 -6.53
C GLY A 317 9.82 -3.31 -6.22
N ALA A 318 10.90 -3.00 -6.94
CA ALA A 318 12.23 -3.50 -6.62
C ALA A 318 12.63 -2.99 -5.22
N LEU A 319 12.89 -3.88 -4.28
CA LEU A 319 13.34 -3.50 -2.95
C LEU A 319 14.88 -3.40 -2.98
N GLY A 320 15.39 -2.18 -3.11
CA GLY A 320 16.76 -1.81 -2.76
C GLY A 320 16.83 -1.42 -1.28
N ALA A 321 17.95 -1.71 -0.63
CA ALA A 321 18.23 -1.57 0.80
C ALA A 321 17.72 -0.27 1.46
N ASP A 322 16.55 -0.30 2.14
CA ASP A 322 16.06 0.76 3.04
C ASP A 322 15.17 0.18 4.17
N ARG A 323 15.38 -1.08 4.56
CA ARG A 323 14.68 -1.71 5.70
C ARG A 323 15.46 -1.67 7.01
N GLU A 324 16.55 -0.92 7.10
CA GLU A 324 17.30 -0.76 8.35
C GLU A 324 16.89 0.54 9.07
N GLU A 325 16.32 0.34 10.27
CA GLU A 325 16.27 1.26 11.41
C GLU A 325 15.26 2.42 11.40
N VAL A 326 14.02 2.12 11.83
CA VAL A 326 13.24 3.02 12.69
C VAL A 326 12.84 2.25 13.96
N GLU A 327 13.83 1.75 14.69
CA GLU A 327 13.68 1.37 16.09
C GLU A 327 14.40 2.44 16.93
N GLY A 328 13.64 3.38 17.51
CA GLY A 328 14.22 4.33 18.45
C GLY A 328 13.55 5.69 18.52
N GLN A 329 12.23 5.75 18.74
CA GLN A 329 11.63 6.97 19.28
C GLN A 329 10.44 6.62 20.19
N GLU A 330 10.73 6.51 21.49
CA GLU A 330 9.71 6.54 22.53
C GLU A 330 8.98 7.90 22.50
N PRO A 331 7.63 7.93 22.62
CA PRO A 331 6.92 9.20 22.75
C PRO A 331 7.13 9.79 24.15
N GLY A 332 7.73 10.98 24.18
CA GLY A 332 8.02 11.74 25.40
C GLY A 332 6.78 12.00 26.26
N ARG A 333 6.89 11.70 27.55
CA ARG A 333 5.91 12.09 28.57
C ARG A 333 5.89 13.60 28.74
N ALA A 334 4.73 14.20 28.49
CA ALA A 334 4.42 15.57 28.87
C ALA A 334 4.54 15.75 30.39
N ALA A 335 5.39 16.69 30.82
CA ALA A 335 5.50 17.10 32.21
C ALA A 335 4.34 18.04 32.56
N THR A 336 3.40 17.55 33.37
CA THR A 336 2.36 18.36 34.01
C THR A 336 2.95 19.10 35.21
N ALA A 337 3.10 20.42 35.06
CA ALA A 337 3.38 21.31 36.18
C ALA A 337 2.14 21.39 37.09
N THR A 338 2.25 20.90 38.32
CA THR A 338 1.28 21.18 39.38
C THR A 338 1.95 22.05 40.44
N ALA A 339 1.45 23.27 40.55
CA ALA A 339 1.75 24.18 41.64
C ALA A 339 1.12 23.66 42.94
N ARG A 340 1.91 23.60 44.02
CA ARG A 340 1.42 23.68 45.39
C ARG A 340 2.37 24.54 46.21
N ALA A 341 1.84 25.68 46.64
CA ALA A 341 2.37 26.48 47.72
C ALA A 341 1.78 26.00 49.07
N GLU A 342 2.44 26.44 50.14
CA GLU A 342 2.01 26.44 51.55
C GLU A 342 2.24 25.14 52.35
N THR A 343 2.72 25.11 53.59
CA THR A 343 3.16 26.12 54.59
C THR A 343 3.84 25.37 55.76
N ASN A 344 4.51 26.15 56.64
CA ASN A 344 4.79 25.91 58.07
C ASN A 344 6.14 25.29 58.52
N GLY A 345 7.04 26.20 58.90
CA GLY A 345 7.32 26.43 60.34
C GLY A 345 8.51 25.71 60.99
N PRO A 346 9.11 26.27 62.04
CA PRO A 346 10.58 26.37 62.15
C PRO A 346 11.18 25.65 63.36
N THR A 347 12.50 25.38 63.34
CA THR A 347 13.29 25.13 64.55
C THR A 347 14.69 25.74 64.49
N PHE A 348 15.01 26.41 65.59
CA PHE A 348 16.19 27.19 65.97
C PHE A 348 17.45 26.35 66.27
N GLY A 349 18.63 27.01 66.22
CA GLY A 349 19.83 26.70 67.02
C GLY A 349 21.14 26.73 66.22
N ARG A 350 21.94 27.82 66.28
CA ARG A 350 23.18 28.00 67.09
C ARG A 350 24.34 27.09 66.62
N GLU A 351 25.60 27.48 66.35
CA GLU A 351 26.55 28.56 66.72
C GLU A 351 27.64 28.61 65.60
N ALA A 352 28.12 29.76 65.10
CA ALA A 352 29.35 30.50 65.49
C ALA A 352 30.58 29.60 65.82
N ALA A 353 31.82 29.75 65.34
CA ALA A 353 32.55 30.71 64.49
C ALA A 353 33.96 30.07 64.16
N PRO A 354 35.08 30.79 63.89
CA PRO A 354 35.70 30.88 62.56
C PRO A 354 37.19 30.44 62.50
N SER A 355 37.80 30.42 61.31
CA SER A 355 39.26 30.53 61.16
C SER A 355 39.69 31.14 59.82
N ARG A 356 40.46 32.22 59.93
CA ARG A 356 41.16 33.02 58.90
C ARG A 356 42.30 32.20 58.24
N ALA A 357 42.49 32.29 56.93
CA ALA A 357 43.44 33.14 56.17
C ALA A 357 44.94 32.89 56.42
N ALA A 358 45.68 32.52 55.37
CA ALA A 358 47.02 33.05 55.02
C ALA A 358 47.52 32.47 53.67
N ALA A 359 48.11 33.38 52.87
CA ALA A 359 48.99 33.20 51.70
C ALA A 359 48.39 32.70 50.39
#